data_AF-A0A5C6ZMU4-F1
#
_entry.id   AF-A0A5C6ZMU4-F1
#
_cell.length_a   1.000
_cell.length_b   1.000
_cell.length_c   1.000
_cell.angle_alpha   90.00
_cell.angle_beta   90.00
_cell.angle_gamma   90.00
#
_symmetry.space_group_name_H-M   'P 1'
#
loop_
_entity.id
_entity.type
_entity.pdbx_description
1 polymer ?
#
loop_
_entity_poly.entity_id
_entity_poly.type
_entity_poly.pdbx_seq_one_letter_code
_entity_poly.pdbx_strand_id
1 'polypeptide(L)'
;MKYLIFPILCLQFVLAHAQYPQDYFRSPLDIDLVLAGTFGELRSNHFHSGMDIKTQQRTGLNVYAVAEGYVSRIDVSNYGYGKALYITHPNGYVSVYAHLEKYAPEIEKYVKACQYAKESYEVEEFPAASELPVSAGDLVALSGNTGSSGGPHLHFEIRDNAERPINPMLFGFEVPDKKLPYISSVYAYPKDRNSHVNESKKRVELRLIPKSDGDYTVAPIEAFGEIGFGIESNDELDGANNKNGLGSIETFFNGNKNFQIDFKRFSFAETKHLNRYIDYELYKDKSARVQKLFIQPGNTLSMFKDVENDGYVKIEDSTDSVYKIRILDFKGNDTWLSIPIVAKPAKEILEAYELNPNTYINASTANELEQENVSVNFRPNTFYEDFNIDFSVRSDTLRLHKDVVPLMNYYSIQYDISNYADDDKQQLFIAQLYGYYQRPSYISTKRIGDKLSASTKTLGTFALARDTVNPSIRPVNFKDKQWLSKSSSLVLKISDDLSGISNYRATINGKWILMEYEYKRNTLTYDFSDNINTDTENNFKLIVTDNVGNSATFEATFYRK
;
A
#
# COMPACT_ATOMS: atom_id res chain seq x y z
N MET A 1 68.65 42.26 4.32
CA MET A 1 67.67 41.18 4.60
C MET A 1 66.26 41.79 4.60
N LYS A 2 65.50 41.61 3.52
CA LYS A 2 64.07 41.93 3.46
C LYS A 2 63.35 40.62 3.20
N TYR A 3 62.64 40.11 4.20
CA TYR A 3 61.73 38.97 4.05
C TYR A 3 60.38 39.53 3.58
N LEU A 4 59.98 39.18 2.37
CA LEU A 4 58.61 39.40 1.89
C LEU A 4 57.90 38.05 1.89
N ILE A 5 56.88 37.97 2.72
CA ILE A 5 56.00 36.83 2.95
C ILE A 5 55.14 36.61 1.69
N PHE A 6 55.16 35.38 1.17
CA PHE A 6 54.28 34.88 0.12
C PHE A 6 52.94 34.47 0.76
N PRO A 7 51.77 34.94 0.30
CA PRO A 7 50.50 34.42 0.77
C PRO A 7 50.23 33.07 0.08
N ILE A 8 50.09 32.02 0.87
CA ILE A 8 49.58 30.72 0.43
C ILE A 8 48.07 30.87 0.23
N LEU A 9 47.64 30.84 -1.02
CA LEU A 9 46.23 30.79 -1.40
C LEU A 9 45.76 29.33 -1.29
N CYS A 10 45.16 28.96 -0.15
CA CYS A 10 44.45 27.69 -0.03
C CYS A 10 43.12 27.75 -0.79
N LEU A 11 43.07 27.19 -2.00
CA LEU A 11 41.80 26.85 -2.65
C LEU A 11 41.17 25.66 -1.92
N GLN A 12 40.14 25.92 -1.12
CA GLN A 12 39.21 24.87 -0.68
C GLN A 12 38.21 24.61 -1.81
N PHE A 13 38.40 23.53 -2.55
CA PHE A 13 37.33 22.97 -3.38
C PHE A 13 36.30 22.32 -2.45
N VAL A 14 35.20 23.03 -2.19
CA VAL A 14 33.98 22.41 -1.67
C VAL A 14 33.35 21.67 -2.84
N LEU A 15 33.71 20.40 -3.02
CA LEU A 15 32.90 19.50 -3.83
C LEU A 15 31.61 19.23 -3.07
N ALA A 16 30.59 20.04 -3.34
CA ALA A 16 29.21 19.66 -3.04
C ALA A 16 28.88 18.44 -3.91
N HIS A 17 29.17 17.24 -3.40
CA HIS A 17 28.67 16.02 -4.01
C HIS A 17 27.15 16.08 -3.89
N ALA A 18 26.44 16.02 -5.01
CA ALA A 18 25.00 15.81 -4.98
C ALA A 18 24.73 14.56 -4.12
N GLN A 19 23.81 14.66 -3.16
CA GLN A 19 23.51 13.57 -2.21
C GLN A 19 23.13 12.26 -2.92
N TYR A 20 22.58 12.37 -4.13
CA TYR A 20 22.16 11.26 -4.99
C TYR A 20 22.80 11.41 -6.39
N PRO A 21 23.25 10.32 -7.02
CA PRO A 21 23.85 10.38 -8.36
C PRO A 21 22.78 10.76 -9.40
N GLN A 22 23.08 11.76 -10.23
CA GLN A 22 22.15 12.26 -11.25
C GLN A 22 22.33 11.57 -12.61
N ASP A 23 23.56 11.16 -12.95
CA ASP A 23 23.89 10.65 -14.30
C ASP A 23 24.25 9.15 -14.31
N TYR A 24 24.03 8.44 -13.21
CA TYR A 24 24.39 7.02 -13.08
C TYR A 24 23.33 6.08 -13.65
N PHE A 25 22.04 6.44 -13.53
CA PHE A 25 20.92 5.61 -13.94
C PHE A 25 20.29 6.12 -15.24
N ARG A 26 20.13 5.23 -16.23
CA ARG A 26 19.29 5.51 -17.40
C ARG A 26 17.80 5.28 -17.07
N SER A 27 16.91 5.83 -17.89
CA SER A 27 15.46 5.50 -17.84
C SER A 27 15.23 3.99 -18.00
N PRO A 28 14.33 3.35 -17.21
CA PRO A 28 14.05 1.91 -17.34
C PRO A 28 13.24 1.55 -18.61
N LEU A 29 12.70 2.54 -19.33
CA LEU A 29 11.96 2.38 -20.58
C LEU A 29 12.50 3.35 -21.66
N ASP A 30 12.33 3.01 -22.93
CA ASP A 30 12.66 3.88 -24.09
C ASP A 30 11.45 4.72 -24.53
N ILE A 31 10.76 5.36 -23.57
CA ILE A 31 9.64 6.27 -23.80
C ILE A 31 9.75 7.49 -22.88
N ASP A 32 9.01 8.55 -23.20
CA ASP A 32 8.84 9.68 -22.29
C ASP A 32 8.18 9.23 -20.98
N LEU A 33 8.72 9.70 -19.86
CA LEU A 33 8.22 9.36 -18.53
C LEU A 33 6.94 10.16 -18.24
N VAL A 34 5.80 9.47 -18.33
CA VAL A 34 4.51 9.96 -17.83
C VAL A 34 4.07 9.05 -16.70
N LEU A 35 3.84 9.62 -15.51
CA LEU A 35 3.56 8.84 -14.32
C LEU A 35 2.05 8.65 -14.11
N ALA A 36 1.66 7.48 -13.60
CA ALA A 36 0.36 7.19 -13.00
C ALA A 36 0.35 7.41 -11.49
N GLY A 37 1.53 7.31 -10.87
CA GLY A 37 1.75 7.50 -9.45
C GLY A 37 3.20 7.85 -9.13
N THR A 38 3.42 8.64 -8.09
CA THR A 38 4.72 9.10 -7.60
C THR A 38 5.05 8.53 -6.22
N PHE A 39 6.29 8.71 -5.80
CA PHE A 39 6.77 8.28 -4.50
C PHE A 39 6.05 9.04 -3.37
N GLY A 40 5.76 8.36 -2.26
CA GLY A 40 5.18 8.99 -1.07
C GLY A 40 3.67 9.24 -1.17
N GLU A 41 3.01 8.87 -2.27
CA GLU A 41 1.55 8.92 -2.39
C GLU A 41 0.86 8.12 -1.28
N LEU A 42 -0.25 8.67 -0.79
CA LEU A 42 -1.04 8.04 0.26
C LEU A 42 -1.94 6.93 -0.32
N ARG A 43 -1.55 5.66 -0.14
CA ARG A 43 -2.38 4.49 -0.46
C ARG A 43 -3.18 4.03 0.77
N SER A 44 -4.04 3.04 0.61
CA SER A 44 -5.03 2.63 1.64
C SER A 44 -4.47 2.30 3.01
N ASN A 45 -3.22 1.85 3.08
CA ASN A 45 -2.57 1.41 4.31
C ASN A 45 -1.04 1.53 4.27
N HIS A 46 -0.48 2.21 3.26
CA HIS A 46 0.96 2.37 3.05
C HIS A 46 1.25 3.56 2.12
N PHE A 47 2.47 4.08 2.18
CA PHE A 47 3.01 5.01 1.19
C PHE A 47 3.46 4.27 -0.06
N HIS A 48 3.22 4.87 -1.23
CA HIS A 48 3.74 4.35 -2.48
C HIS A 48 5.27 4.44 -2.53
N SER A 49 5.95 3.34 -2.81
CA SER A 49 7.41 3.17 -2.66
C SER A 49 8.23 3.48 -3.91
N GLY A 50 7.58 3.86 -5.01
CA GLY A 50 8.25 4.09 -6.29
C GLY A 50 7.52 5.08 -7.17
N MET A 51 7.76 4.98 -8.46
CA MET A 51 7.00 5.64 -9.51
C MET A 51 6.31 4.62 -10.40
N ASP A 52 5.05 4.88 -10.73
CA ASP A 52 4.28 4.05 -11.66
C ASP A 52 4.38 4.69 -13.05
N ILE A 53 5.23 4.16 -13.93
CA ILE A 53 5.46 4.71 -15.27
C ILE A 53 4.42 4.14 -16.24
N LYS A 54 3.62 5.01 -16.88
CA LYS A 54 2.58 4.61 -17.82
C LYS A 54 3.20 3.96 -19.06
N THR A 55 2.68 2.81 -19.45
CA THR A 55 3.15 2.05 -20.62
C THR A 55 2.23 2.23 -21.82
N GLN A 56 1.75 3.46 -22.05
CA GLN A 56 0.88 3.82 -23.19
C GLN A 56 -0.35 2.89 -23.33
N GLN A 57 -0.96 2.53 -22.20
CA GLN A 57 -2.14 1.65 -22.10
C GLN A 57 -1.93 0.23 -22.64
N ARG A 58 -0.69 -0.26 -22.73
CA ARG A 58 -0.37 -1.61 -23.18
C ARG A 58 0.67 -2.31 -22.31
N THR A 59 0.67 -3.63 -22.33
CA THR A 59 1.77 -4.46 -21.81
C THR A 59 2.80 -4.70 -22.92
N GLY A 60 3.94 -5.30 -22.59
CA GLY A 60 4.92 -5.76 -23.55
C GLY A 60 5.98 -4.72 -23.98
N LEU A 61 6.14 -3.60 -23.26
CA LEU A 61 7.25 -2.68 -23.53
C LEU A 61 8.55 -3.26 -22.97
N ASN A 62 9.66 -3.09 -23.70
CA ASN A 62 10.97 -3.47 -23.19
C ASN A 62 11.30 -2.68 -21.92
N VAL A 63 11.69 -3.42 -20.88
CA VAL A 63 12.20 -2.89 -19.61
C VAL A 63 13.69 -3.19 -19.55
N TYR A 64 14.48 -2.18 -19.22
CA TYR A 64 15.93 -2.26 -19.24
C TYR A 64 16.55 -2.05 -17.86
N ALA A 65 17.69 -2.70 -17.62
CA ALA A 65 18.51 -2.43 -16.45
C ALA A 65 18.97 -0.96 -16.44
N VAL A 66 18.68 -0.24 -15.36
CA VAL A 66 18.99 1.19 -15.27
C VAL A 66 20.49 1.49 -15.13
N ALA A 67 21.29 0.52 -14.68
CA ALA A 67 22.74 0.59 -14.58
C ALA A 67 23.32 -0.83 -14.52
N GLU A 68 24.65 -0.97 -14.58
CA GLU A 68 25.32 -2.25 -14.37
C GLU A 68 25.07 -2.83 -12.96
N GLY A 69 25.06 -4.16 -12.86
CA GLY A 69 24.80 -4.85 -11.61
C GLY A 69 24.56 -6.34 -11.80
N TYR A 70 23.79 -6.93 -10.90
CA TYR A 70 23.31 -8.31 -11.00
C TYR A 70 21.89 -8.42 -10.47
N VAL A 71 21.12 -9.38 -10.99
CA VAL A 71 19.81 -9.72 -10.45
C VAL A 71 19.99 -10.36 -9.07
N SER A 72 19.60 -9.65 -8.01
CA SER A 72 19.82 -10.05 -6.63
C SER A 72 18.61 -10.70 -5.97
N ARG A 73 17.42 -10.45 -6.50
CA ARG A 73 16.17 -11.08 -6.07
C ARG A 73 15.17 -11.13 -7.22
N ILE A 74 14.43 -12.23 -7.28
CA ILE A 74 13.28 -12.42 -8.16
C ILE A 74 12.12 -12.82 -7.29
N ASP A 75 10.98 -12.16 -7.45
CA ASP A 75 9.73 -12.48 -6.75
C ASP A 75 8.62 -12.66 -7.78
N VAL A 76 7.92 -13.79 -7.69
CA VAL A 76 6.74 -14.10 -8.50
C VAL A 76 5.60 -14.39 -7.53
N SER A 77 4.60 -13.52 -7.52
CA SER A 77 3.37 -13.71 -6.74
C SER A 77 2.12 -13.42 -7.58
N ASN A 78 0.97 -13.96 -7.15
CA ASN A 78 -0.33 -13.63 -7.71
C ASN A 78 -0.78 -12.21 -7.35
N TYR A 79 -0.25 -11.65 -6.26
CA TYR A 79 -0.63 -10.36 -5.71
C TYR A 79 0.60 -9.46 -5.51
N GLY A 80 0.41 -8.28 -4.91
CA GLY A 80 1.51 -7.36 -4.63
C GLY A 80 2.18 -6.90 -5.92
N TYR A 81 3.51 -7.04 -6.01
CA TYR A 81 4.26 -6.67 -7.21
C TYR A 81 4.04 -7.59 -8.41
N GLY A 82 3.44 -8.77 -8.23
CA GLY A 82 3.31 -9.73 -9.32
C GLY A 82 4.65 -10.38 -9.66
N LYS A 83 5.06 -10.29 -10.93
CA LYS A 83 6.43 -10.61 -11.34
C LYS A 83 7.31 -9.38 -11.10
N ALA A 84 8.29 -9.52 -10.22
CA ALA A 84 9.24 -8.48 -9.87
C ALA A 84 10.69 -8.92 -10.07
N LEU A 85 11.55 -7.95 -10.31
CA LEU A 85 12.99 -8.10 -10.48
C LEU A 85 13.72 -7.05 -9.65
N TYR A 86 14.76 -7.46 -8.94
CA TYR A 86 15.63 -6.59 -8.14
C TYR A 86 17.05 -6.67 -8.69
N ILE A 87 17.66 -5.53 -8.96
CA ILE A 87 19.03 -5.44 -9.47
C ILE A 87 19.86 -4.65 -8.47
N THR A 88 20.89 -5.29 -7.90
CA THR A 88 21.85 -4.63 -7.00
C THR A 88 22.99 -4.04 -7.80
N HIS A 89 23.26 -2.75 -7.57
CA HIS A 89 24.27 -1.99 -8.30
C HIS A 89 25.55 -1.81 -7.46
N PRO A 90 26.74 -1.71 -8.10
CA PRO A 90 28.01 -1.48 -7.40
C PRO A 90 28.06 -0.23 -6.52
N ASN A 91 27.21 0.77 -6.79
CA ASN A 91 27.14 2.00 -6.01
C ASN A 91 26.33 1.88 -4.70
N GLY A 92 25.80 0.71 -4.37
CA GLY A 92 25.07 0.44 -3.12
C GLY A 92 23.57 0.77 -3.14
N TYR A 93 23.00 0.95 -4.32
CA TYR A 93 21.55 1.04 -4.52
C TYR A 93 21.00 -0.23 -5.18
N VAL A 94 19.70 -0.46 -5.01
CA VAL A 94 18.96 -1.53 -5.67
C VAL A 94 17.85 -0.90 -6.50
N SER A 95 17.74 -1.28 -7.78
CA SER A 95 16.57 -0.94 -8.60
C SER A 95 15.55 -2.08 -8.59
N VAL A 96 14.27 -1.74 -8.54
CA VAL A 96 13.16 -2.70 -8.51
C VAL A 96 12.24 -2.44 -9.68
N TYR A 97 11.84 -3.50 -10.38
CA TYR A 97 10.94 -3.48 -11.54
C TYR A 97 9.80 -4.44 -11.25
N ALA A 98 8.56 -3.94 -11.21
CA ALA A 98 7.40 -4.71 -10.81
C ALA A 98 6.26 -4.63 -11.83
N HIS A 99 5.26 -5.50 -11.62
CA HIS A 99 4.12 -5.71 -12.51
C HIS A 99 4.52 -6.23 -13.91
N LEU A 100 5.66 -6.91 -14.03
CA LEU A 100 6.23 -7.38 -15.29
C LEU A 100 5.34 -8.42 -15.97
N GLU A 101 5.24 -8.41 -17.28
CA GLU A 101 4.51 -9.45 -18.04
C GLU A 101 5.35 -10.72 -18.15
N LYS A 102 6.63 -10.55 -18.46
CA LYS A 102 7.59 -11.63 -18.75
C LYS A 102 9.02 -11.16 -18.49
N TYR A 103 9.91 -12.05 -18.08
CA TYR A 103 11.32 -11.74 -17.96
C TYR A 103 12.07 -11.87 -19.30
N ALA A 104 13.28 -11.31 -19.38
CA ALA A 104 14.18 -11.59 -20.49
C ALA A 104 14.52 -13.09 -20.56
N PRO A 105 14.89 -13.65 -21.73
CA PRO A 105 14.96 -15.10 -21.94
C PRO A 105 15.83 -15.87 -20.93
N GLU A 106 16.95 -15.31 -20.50
CA GLU A 106 17.85 -15.95 -19.53
C GLU A 106 17.23 -16.00 -18.12
N ILE A 107 16.68 -14.87 -17.66
CA ILE A 107 15.99 -14.76 -16.36
C ILE A 107 14.73 -15.62 -16.36
N GLU A 108 13.93 -15.60 -17.43
CA GLU A 108 12.72 -16.41 -17.57
C GLU A 108 13.04 -17.91 -17.46
N LYS A 109 14.12 -18.36 -18.10
CA LYS A 109 14.57 -19.75 -18.02
C LYS A 109 14.97 -20.13 -16.60
N TYR A 110 15.69 -19.25 -15.89
CA TYR A 110 16.05 -19.45 -14.49
C TYR A 110 14.80 -19.60 -13.60
N VAL A 111 13.86 -18.65 -13.71
CA VAL A 111 12.62 -18.64 -12.91
C VAL A 111 11.78 -19.89 -13.16
N LYS A 112 11.57 -20.26 -14.42
CA LYS A 112 10.80 -21.47 -14.76
C LYS A 112 11.46 -22.73 -14.20
N ALA A 113 12.79 -22.85 -14.24
CA ALA A 113 13.48 -23.98 -13.65
C ALA A 113 13.20 -24.09 -12.15
N CYS A 114 13.20 -22.98 -11.42
CA CYS A 114 12.85 -22.93 -10.00
C CYS A 114 11.38 -23.28 -9.74
N GLN A 115 10.45 -22.71 -10.52
CA GLN A 115 9.01 -22.99 -10.41
C GLN A 115 8.69 -24.47 -10.64
N TYR A 116 9.29 -25.09 -11.65
CA TYR A 116 9.12 -26.52 -11.92
C TYR A 116 9.78 -27.41 -10.87
N ALA A 117 10.96 -27.03 -10.35
CA ALA A 117 11.61 -27.76 -9.26
C ALA A 117 10.79 -27.74 -7.96
N LYS A 118 10.08 -26.63 -7.70
CA LYS A 118 9.23 -26.43 -6.52
C LYS A 118 7.77 -26.87 -6.72
N GLU A 119 7.36 -27.22 -7.95
CA GLU A 119 5.96 -27.38 -8.37
C GLU A 119 5.06 -26.21 -7.90
N SER A 120 5.57 -24.98 -8.02
CA SER A 120 4.89 -23.76 -7.53
C SER A 120 4.93 -22.65 -8.57
N TYR A 121 3.82 -21.93 -8.73
CA TYR A 121 3.81 -20.67 -9.47
C TYR A 121 4.51 -19.57 -8.67
N GLU A 122 4.19 -19.45 -7.39
CA GLU A 122 4.83 -18.44 -6.55
C GLU A 122 6.21 -18.91 -6.13
N VAL A 123 7.22 -18.10 -6.42
CA VAL A 123 8.62 -18.35 -6.07
C VAL A 123 9.32 -17.05 -5.69
N GLU A 124 10.21 -17.16 -4.72
CA GLU A 124 11.14 -16.11 -4.36
C GLU A 124 12.55 -16.71 -4.44
N GLU A 125 13.41 -16.10 -5.26
CA GLU A 125 14.77 -16.57 -5.51
C GLU A 125 15.78 -15.44 -5.28
N PHE A 126 16.99 -15.81 -4.85
CA PHE A 126 18.11 -14.90 -4.60
C PHE A 126 19.36 -15.40 -5.35
N PRO A 127 19.44 -15.14 -6.67
CA PRO A 127 20.58 -15.57 -7.47
C PRO A 127 21.90 -14.99 -6.93
N ALA A 128 22.97 -15.77 -7.02
CA ALA A 128 24.31 -15.28 -6.73
C ALA A 128 24.75 -14.24 -7.77
N ALA A 129 25.62 -13.31 -7.38
CA ALA A 129 26.04 -12.20 -8.24
C ALA A 129 26.67 -12.61 -9.59
N SER A 130 27.19 -13.83 -9.69
CA SER A 130 27.77 -14.37 -10.93
C SER A 130 26.76 -15.08 -11.84
N GLU A 131 25.53 -15.36 -11.37
CA GLU A 131 24.56 -16.15 -12.13
C GLU A 131 23.81 -15.32 -13.17
N LEU A 132 23.40 -14.10 -12.81
CA LEU A 132 22.60 -13.21 -13.66
C LEU A 132 23.15 -11.77 -13.64
N PRO A 133 24.38 -11.54 -14.16
CA PRO A 133 24.94 -10.20 -14.31
C PRO A 133 24.20 -9.41 -15.40
N VAL A 134 24.11 -8.09 -15.24
CA VAL A 134 23.49 -7.18 -16.20
C VAL A 134 24.33 -5.93 -16.40
N SER A 135 24.31 -5.39 -17.62
CA SER A 135 24.88 -4.09 -17.97
C SER A 135 23.78 -3.05 -18.09
N ALA A 136 24.15 -1.77 -17.96
CA ALA A 136 23.23 -0.67 -18.22
C ALA A 136 22.61 -0.79 -19.62
N GLY A 137 21.28 -0.85 -19.69
CA GLY A 137 20.54 -0.96 -20.94
C GLY A 137 20.27 -2.36 -21.46
N ASP A 138 20.69 -3.41 -20.75
CA ASP A 138 20.27 -4.77 -21.09
C ASP A 138 18.76 -4.93 -20.93
N LEU A 139 18.13 -5.66 -21.87
CA LEU A 139 16.73 -6.06 -21.74
C LEU A 139 16.61 -7.05 -20.58
N VAL A 140 15.84 -6.69 -19.56
CA VAL A 140 15.64 -7.54 -18.38
C VAL A 140 14.22 -8.09 -18.26
N ALA A 141 13.23 -7.41 -18.85
CA ALA A 141 11.83 -7.83 -18.81
C ALA A 141 10.97 -7.12 -19.87
N LEU A 142 9.71 -7.51 -19.91
CA LEU A 142 8.63 -6.80 -20.57
C LEU A 142 7.67 -6.22 -19.53
N SER A 143 7.25 -4.97 -19.72
CA SER A 143 6.29 -4.31 -18.84
C SER A 143 4.93 -5.01 -18.89
N GLY A 144 4.17 -4.96 -17.81
CA GLY A 144 2.99 -5.79 -17.70
C GLY A 144 1.87 -5.19 -16.88
N ASN A 145 1.11 -6.10 -16.29
CA ASN A 145 0.01 -5.81 -15.39
C ASN A 145 -0.17 -6.94 -14.37
N THR A 146 0.87 -7.71 -14.04
CA THR A 146 0.75 -8.82 -13.07
C THR A 146 0.63 -8.30 -11.64
N GLY A 147 0.07 -9.10 -10.73
CA GLY A 147 -0.09 -8.73 -9.33
C GLY A 147 -1.17 -7.66 -9.12
N SER A 148 -1.04 -6.91 -8.02
CA SER A 148 -2.00 -5.91 -7.56
C SER A 148 -1.89 -4.58 -8.33
N SER A 149 -2.11 -4.64 -9.65
CA SER A 149 -2.10 -3.49 -10.55
C SER A 149 -3.47 -3.24 -11.19
N GLY A 150 -3.90 -1.97 -11.19
CA GLY A 150 -5.17 -1.51 -11.78
C GLY A 150 -5.14 -1.33 -13.30
N GLY A 151 -3.97 -1.31 -13.92
CA GLY A 151 -3.81 -1.18 -15.38
C GLY A 151 -2.34 -1.26 -15.81
N PRO A 152 -2.04 -1.43 -17.11
CA PRO A 152 -0.67 -1.58 -17.59
C PRO A 152 0.24 -0.40 -17.23
N HIS A 153 1.32 -0.69 -16.50
CA HIS A 153 2.37 0.25 -16.14
C HIS A 153 3.64 -0.52 -15.70
N LEU A 154 4.76 0.19 -15.56
CA LEU A 154 5.94 -0.31 -14.86
C LEU A 154 6.01 0.37 -13.48
N HIS A 155 5.94 -0.40 -12.40
CA HIS A 155 6.29 0.12 -11.09
C HIS A 155 7.80 0.03 -10.91
N PHE A 156 8.44 1.17 -10.64
CA PHE A 156 9.89 1.31 -10.56
C PHE A 156 10.32 1.95 -9.24
N GLU A 157 11.31 1.36 -8.58
CA GLU A 157 11.86 1.87 -7.32
C GLU A 157 13.38 1.96 -7.35
N ILE A 158 13.92 2.84 -6.51
CA ILE A 158 15.31 2.82 -6.05
C ILE A 158 15.29 2.62 -4.53
N ARG A 159 16.09 1.68 -4.03
CA ARG A 159 16.25 1.41 -2.60
C ARG A 159 17.69 1.55 -2.17
N ASP A 160 17.92 1.88 -0.91
CA ASP A 160 19.25 1.72 -0.29
C ASP A 160 19.51 0.27 0.14
N ASN A 161 20.74 -0.02 0.58
CA ASN A 161 21.15 -1.33 1.08
C ASN A 161 20.35 -1.87 2.29
N ALA A 162 19.57 -1.02 2.96
CA ALA A 162 18.65 -1.44 4.03
C ALA A 162 17.22 -1.69 3.50
N GLU A 163 17.08 -1.81 2.18
CA GLU A 163 15.82 -1.94 1.42
C GLU A 163 14.82 -0.80 1.68
N ARG A 164 15.28 0.37 2.11
CA ARG A 164 14.39 1.53 2.27
C ARG A 164 14.17 2.17 0.91
N PRO A 165 12.91 2.31 0.46
CA PRO A 165 12.62 2.96 -0.81
C PRO A 165 12.91 4.45 -0.72
N ILE A 166 13.52 4.97 -1.79
CA ILE A 166 13.91 6.37 -1.96
C ILE A 166 13.19 6.87 -3.21
N ASN A 167 12.73 8.12 -3.20
CA ASN A 167 12.10 8.69 -4.38
C ASN A 167 13.05 8.60 -5.59
N PRO A 168 12.70 7.88 -6.67
CA PRO A 168 13.56 7.76 -7.83
C PRO A 168 13.78 9.12 -8.53
N MET A 169 12.87 10.09 -8.43
CA MET A 169 13.07 11.44 -9.01
C MET A 169 14.30 12.19 -8.44
N LEU A 170 14.89 11.71 -7.33
CA LEU A 170 16.14 12.23 -6.79
C LEU A 170 17.40 11.73 -7.55
N PHE A 171 17.25 10.84 -8.53
CA PHE A 171 18.34 10.15 -9.24
C PHE A 171 18.41 10.49 -10.73
N GLY A 172 18.03 11.72 -11.11
CA GLY A 172 18.12 12.22 -12.49
C GLY A 172 17.03 11.74 -13.45
N PHE A 173 15.98 11.07 -12.97
CA PHE A 173 14.83 10.73 -13.80
C PHE A 173 13.98 11.98 -14.06
N GLU A 174 14.09 12.52 -15.27
CA GLU A 174 13.38 13.71 -15.69
C GLU A 174 11.91 13.42 -16.04
N VAL A 175 11.01 13.94 -15.21
CA VAL A 175 9.56 13.92 -15.44
C VAL A 175 9.10 15.37 -15.56
N PRO A 176 8.46 15.78 -16.67
CA PRO A 176 7.95 17.14 -16.83
C PRO A 176 6.90 17.48 -15.78
N ASP A 177 7.06 18.64 -15.14
CA ASP A 177 6.09 19.19 -14.20
C ASP A 177 6.27 20.70 -14.03
N LYS A 178 5.20 21.44 -14.33
CA LYS A 178 5.10 22.91 -14.20
C LYS A 178 3.88 23.32 -13.39
N LYS A 179 3.11 22.36 -12.86
CA LYS A 179 1.85 22.63 -12.19
C LYS A 179 2.14 22.95 -10.73
N LEU A 180 1.26 23.75 -10.14
CA LEU A 180 1.34 24.02 -8.71
C LEU A 180 0.65 22.88 -7.96
N PRO A 181 1.25 22.38 -6.86
CA PRO A 181 0.55 21.48 -5.96
C PRO A 181 -0.67 22.19 -5.35
N TYR A 182 -1.73 21.47 -5.00
CA TYR A 182 -2.99 22.08 -4.61
C TYR A 182 -3.56 21.51 -3.30
N ILE A 183 -4.37 22.34 -2.63
CA ILE A 183 -5.07 22.01 -1.38
C ILE A 183 -6.56 21.88 -1.69
N SER A 184 -7.15 20.74 -1.32
CA SER A 184 -8.58 20.46 -1.52
C SER A 184 -9.43 20.81 -0.30
N SER A 185 -8.88 20.63 0.90
CA SER A 185 -9.57 20.93 2.15
C SER A 185 -8.58 21.21 3.28
N VAL A 186 -9.06 21.93 4.30
CA VAL A 186 -8.28 22.27 5.50
C VAL A 186 -9.16 22.14 6.75
N TYR A 187 -8.56 21.63 7.82
CA TYR A 187 -9.21 21.39 9.09
C TYR A 187 -8.36 21.88 10.25
N ALA A 188 -9.02 22.32 11.32
CA ALA A 188 -8.39 22.64 12.60
C ALA A 188 -8.86 21.66 13.70
N TYR A 189 -7.95 21.31 14.60
CA TYR A 189 -8.09 20.27 15.61
C TYR A 189 -7.73 20.83 16.99
N PRO A 190 -8.73 21.22 17.80
CA PRO A 190 -8.50 21.44 19.23
C PRO A 190 -7.92 20.18 19.87
N LYS A 191 -6.74 20.29 20.50
CA LYS A 191 -6.03 19.16 21.13
C LYS A 191 -6.75 18.59 22.35
N ASP A 192 -7.36 19.44 23.18
CA ASP A 192 -7.96 19.02 24.44
C ASP A 192 -9.16 19.89 24.85
N ARG A 193 -9.74 19.59 26.02
CA ARG A 193 -10.94 20.27 26.54
C ARG A 193 -10.79 21.77 26.83
N ASN A 194 -9.55 22.25 26.94
CA ASN A 194 -9.19 23.63 27.20
C ASN A 194 -8.92 24.41 25.90
N SER A 195 -8.95 23.75 24.74
CA SER A 195 -8.79 24.40 23.45
C SER A 195 -10.08 24.42 22.62
N HIS A 196 -10.18 25.40 21.72
CA HIS A 196 -11.27 25.49 20.76
C HIS A 196 -10.87 26.22 19.49
N VAL A 197 -11.66 26.01 18.44
CA VAL A 197 -11.65 26.80 17.19
C VAL A 197 -13.10 27.15 16.85
N ASN A 198 -13.38 28.43 16.64
CA ASN A 198 -14.73 28.97 16.39
C ASN A 198 -15.75 28.42 17.40
N GLU A 199 -15.41 28.47 18.69
CA GLU A 199 -16.20 27.94 19.82
C GLU A 199 -16.43 26.42 19.82
N SER A 200 -15.94 25.69 18.80
CA SER A 200 -15.97 24.22 18.73
C SER A 200 -14.74 23.60 19.40
N LYS A 201 -14.97 22.57 20.23
CA LYS A 201 -13.92 21.71 20.81
C LYS A 201 -13.64 20.45 20.00
N LYS A 202 -14.33 20.28 18.87
CA LYS A 202 -14.13 19.19 17.92
C LYS A 202 -13.47 19.72 16.66
N ARG A 203 -12.99 18.81 15.81
CA ARG A 203 -12.50 19.09 14.45
C ARG A 203 -13.43 20.07 13.73
N VAL A 204 -12.86 21.13 13.15
CA VAL A 204 -13.57 22.15 12.38
C VAL A 204 -13.02 22.17 10.96
N GLU A 205 -13.89 22.03 9.96
CA GLU A 205 -13.53 22.28 8.56
C GLU A 205 -13.46 23.80 8.32
N LEU A 206 -12.35 24.29 7.78
CA LEU A 206 -12.19 25.70 7.45
C LEU A 206 -12.47 25.90 5.97
N ARG A 207 -13.30 26.91 5.64
CA ARG A 207 -13.62 27.21 4.24
C ARG A 207 -12.38 27.77 3.54
N LEU A 208 -11.82 26.96 2.64
CA LEU A 208 -10.70 27.33 1.79
C LEU A 208 -11.13 28.41 0.77
N ILE A 209 -10.29 29.44 0.61
CA ILE A 209 -10.49 30.57 -0.30
C ILE A 209 -9.27 30.64 -1.23
N PRO A 210 -9.40 30.29 -2.51
CA PRO A 210 -8.31 30.43 -3.47
C PRO A 210 -8.04 31.91 -3.77
N LYS A 211 -6.77 32.25 -3.98
CA LYS A 211 -6.30 33.55 -4.42
C LYS A 211 -5.91 33.51 -5.90
N SER A 212 -5.71 34.68 -6.50
CA SER A 212 -5.39 34.81 -7.92
C SER A 212 -3.98 34.33 -8.30
N ASP A 213 -3.08 34.22 -7.33
CA ASP A 213 -1.68 33.80 -7.48
C ASP A 213 -1.49 32.28 -7.32
N GLY A 214 -2.55 31.51 -7.07
CA GLY A 214 -2.49 30.06 -6.83
C GLY A 214 -2.46 29.67 -5.36
N ASP A 215 -2.19 30.62 -4.46
CA ASP A 215 -2.22 30.42 -3.02
C ASP A 215 -3.65 30.35 -2.47
N TYR A 216 -3.75 29.98 -1.19
CA TYR A 216 -5.00 29.87 -0.46
C TYR A 216 -4.99 30.71 0.83
N THR A 217 -6.19 31.03 1.30
CA THR A 217 -6.43 31.52 2.66
C THR A 217 -7.75 30.99 3.20
N VAL A 218 -8.07 31.34 4.44
CA VAL A 218 -9.38 31.10 5.06
C VAL A 218 -9.83 32.41 5.72
N ALA A 219 -11.12 32.50 6.06
CA ALA A 219 -11.57 33.59 6.94
C ALA A 219 -10.85 33.50 8.30
N PRO A 220 -10.57 34.63 8.97
CA PRO A 220 -9.98 34.61 10.31
C PRO A 220 -10.75 33.68 11.24
N ILE A 221 -10.03 32.83 11.97
CA ILE A 221 -10.62 31.91 12.95
C ILE A 221 -10.42 32.45 14.36
N GLU A 222 -11.37 32.18 15.25
CA GLU A 222 -11.23 32.46 16.68
C GLU A 222 -10.73 31.21 17.39
N ALA A 223 -9.60 31.26 18.08
CA ALA A 223 -9.04 30.08 18.74
C ALA A 223 -8.38 30.38 20.07
N PHE A 224 -8.23 29.34 20.90
CA PHE A 224 -7.48 29.38 22.16
C PHE A 224 -6.96 27.99 22.51
N GLY A 225 -5.81 27.93 23.19
CA GLY A 225 -5.17 26.68 23.61
C GLY A 225 -4.32 26.03 22.51
N GLU A 226 -4.05 24.73 22.65
CA GLU A 226 -3.25 23.98 21.66
C GLU A 226 -4.11 23.49 20.49
N ILE A 227 -3.73 23.90 19.28
CA ILE A 227 -4.46 23.64 18.03
C ILE A 227 -3.54 22.95 17.02
N GLY A 228 -3.99 21.84 16.47
CA GLY A 228 -3.38 21.19 15.32
C GLY A 228 -4.11 21.57 14.04
N PHE A 229 -3.44 21.46 12.89
CA PHE A 229 -4.05 21.66 11.58
C PHE A 229 -3.85 20.43 10.70
N GLY A 230 -4.74 20.24 9.73
CA GLY A 230 -4.62 19.18 8.73
C GLY A 230 -5.16 19.63 7.38
N ILE A 231 -4.61 19.08 6.31
CA ILE A 231 -5.00 19.42 4.93
C ILE A 231 -5.20 18.16 4.10
N GLU A 232 -6.07 18.21 3.10
CA GLU A 232 -6.00 17.29 1.97
C GLU A 232 -5.26 18.01 0.85
N SER A 233 -4.09 17.49 0.46
CA SER A 233 -3.26 18.10 -0.59
C SER A 233 -2.63 17.04 -1.48
N ASN A 234 -2.44 17.40 -2.75
CA ASN A 234 -1.83 16.56 -3.78
C ASN A 234 -1.08 17.43 -4.78
N ASP A 235 -0.18 16.79 -5.52
CA ASP A 235 0.41 17.32 -6.74
C ASP A 235 -0.35 16.79 -7.97
N GLU A 236 -0.08 17.36 -9.13
CA GLU A 236 -0.49 16.83 -10.43
C GLU A 236 0.62 17.10 -11.45
N LEU A 237 1.23 16.06 -12.01
CA LEU A 237 2.32 16.23 -12.99
C LEU A 237 1.80 16.63 -14.40
N ASP A 238 2.70 17.01 -15.29
CA ASP A 238 2.36 17.21 -16.71
C ASP A 238 2.06 15.86 -17.41
N GLY A 239 1.28 15.91 -18.48
CA GLY A 239 0.99 14.74 -19.33
C GLY A 239 -0.07 13.76 -18.81
N ALA A 240 -0.45 13.81 -17.52
CA ALA A 240 -1.59 13.05 -17.00
C ALA A 240 -2.24 13.69 -15.76
N ASN A 241 -3.56 13.60 -15.65
CA ASN A 241 -4.34 14.17 -14.55
C ASN A 241 -4.52 13.16 -13.39
N ASN A 242 -3.44 12.59 -12.87
CA ASN A 242 -3.52 11.73 -11.68
C ASN A 242 -3.17 12.56 -10.44
N LYS A 243 -3.74 12.18 -9.29
CA LYS A 243 -3.32 12.76 -8.00
C LYS A 243 -1.95 12.21 -7.65
N ASN A 244 -0.95 13.08 -7.55
CA ASN A 244 0.42 12.73 -7.23
C ASN A 244 0.82 13.14 -5.81
N GLY A 245 1.80 12.44 -5.28
CA GLY A 245 2.41 12.72 -3.98
C GLY A 245 3.26 13.98 -4.04
N LEU A 246 3.28 14.72 -2.91
CA LEU A 246 4.07 15.93 -2.74
C LEU A 246 5.54 15.63 -2.45
N GLY A 247 6.40 16.62 -2.65
CA GLY A 247 7.80 16.59 -2.21
C GLY A 247 7.99 16.85 -0.73
N SER A 248 7.30 17.85 -0.18
CA SER A 248 7.21 18.05 1.27
C SER A 248 6.05 18.95 1.66
N ILE A 249 5.69 18.90 2.94
CA ILE A 249 4.78 19.88 3.57
C ILE A 249 5.53 20.52 4.73
N GLU A 250 5.52 21.85 4.76
CA GLU A 250 6.14 22.66 5.81
C GLU A 250 5.08 23.56 6.45
N THR A 251 5.22 23.82 7.75
CA THR A 251 4.32 24.74 8.46
C THR A 251 5.10 25.76 9.25
N PHE A 252 4.50 26.93 9.40
CA PHE A 252 5.10 28.07 10.05
C PHE A 252 4.08 28.73 10.98
N PHE A 253 4.50 29.03 12.21
CA PHE A 253 3.70 29.78 13.16
C PHE A 253 4.39 31.09 13.47
N ASN A 254 3.73 32.21 13.18
CA ASN A 254 4.27 33.57 13.33
C ASN A 254 5.66 33.76 12.68
N GLY A 255 5.89 33.08 11.55
CA GLY A 255 7.13 33.15 10.77
C GLY A 255 8.18 32.09 11.13
N ASN A 256 8.06 31.43 12.27
CA ASN A 256 8.98 30.36 12.68
C ASN A 256 8.51 29.02 12.13
N LYS A 257 9.45 28.18 11.66
CA LYS A 257 9.14 26.83 11.17
C LYS A 257 8.72 25.96 12.35
N ASN A 258 7.59 25.27 12.22
CA ASN A 258 6.93 24.52 13.30
C ASN A 258 6.89 23.01 13.05
N PHE A 259 6.77 22.58 11.79
CA PHE A 259 6.68 21.17 11.42
C PHE A 259 7.07 21.00 9.95
N GLN A 260 7.74 19.91 9.62
CA GLN A 260 7.94 19.43 8.26
C GLN A 260 7.70 17.92 8.15
N ILE A 261 7.15 17.51 7.01
CA ILE A 261 7.23 16.13 6.53
C ILE A 261 7.87 16.11 5.14
N ASP A 262 8.91 15.29 4.95
CA ASP A 262 9.67 15.20 3.69
C ASP A 262 9.53 13.82 3.02
N PHE A 263 9.02 13.80 1.78
CA PHE A 263 8.73 12.56 1.05
C PHE A 263 9.92 12.09 0.21
N LYS A 264 11.09 11.91 0.85
CA LYS A 264 12.33 11.51 0.17
C LYS A 264 12.64 10.02 0.33
N ARG A 265 12.38 9.47 1.51
CA ARG A 265 12.69 8.08 1.88
C ARG A 265 11.83 7.68 3.07
N PHE A 266 11.38 6.43 3.11
CA PHE A 266 10.73 5.84 4.28
C PHE A 266 11.15 4.39 4.47
N SER A 267 10.75 3.77 5.58
CA SER A 267 10.88 2.31 5.80
C SER A 267 9.54 1.59 5.62
N PHE A 268 9.52 0.41 5.01
CA PHE A 268 8.29 -0.39 4.94
C PHE A 268 7.74 -0.73 6.34
N ALA A 269 8.61 -0.83 7.37
CA ALA A 269 8.21 -1.13 8.74
C ALA A 269 7.35 -0.03 9.39
N GLU A 270 7.52 1.23 8.96
CA GLU A 270 6.78 2.38 9.51
C GLU A 270 5.55 2.75 8.68
N THR A 271 5.38 2.20 7.48
CA THR A 271 4.31 2.59 6.53
C THR A 271 2.90 2.43 7.11
N LYS A 272 2.72 1.48 8.04
CA LYS A 272 1.47 1.28 8.81
C LYS A 272 1.01 2.52 9.57
N HIS A 273 1.94 3.42 9.91
CA HIS A 273 1.66 4.66 10.61
C HIS A 273 1.05 5.73 9.70
N LEU A 274 0.94 5.48 8.39
CA LEU A 274 0.15 6.31 7.48
C LEU A 274 -1.28 6.52 8.00
N ASN A 275 -1.92 5.46 8.50
CA ASN A 275 -3.30 5.54 9.00
C ASN A 275 -3.39 6.39 10.30
N ARG A 276 -2.27 6.62 10.99
CA ARG A 276 -2.19 7.57 12.10
C ARG A 276 -1.82 8.98 11.63
N TYR A 277 -1.09 9.10 10.53
CA TYR A 277 -0.76 10.38 9.89
C TYR A 277 -1.98 11.06 9.27
N ILE A 278 -2.89 10.29 8.66
CA ILE A 278 -4.15 10.84 8.14
C ILE A 278 -5.25 10.86 9.20
N ASP A 279 -6.25 11.72 9.02
CA ASP A 279 -7.54 11.60 9.72
C ASP A 279 -8.27 10.35 9.18
N TYR A 280 -8.11 9.23 9.90
CA TYR A 280 -8.63 7.94 9.50
C TYR A 280 -10.16 7.87 9.53
N GLU A 281 -10.81 8.63 10.43
CA GLU A 281 -12.27 8.73 10.47
C GLU A 281 -12.78 9.42 9.20
N LEU A 282 -12.21 10.56 8.81
CA LEU A 282 -12.57 11.23 7.56
C LEU A 282 -12.27 10.38 6.32
N TYR A 283 -11.18 9.60 6.34
CA TYR A 283 -10.87 8.67 5.26
C TYR A 283 -11.96 7.58 5.13
N LYS A 284 -12.45 7.05 6.25
CA LYS A 284 -13.45 5.98 6.25
C LYS A 284 -14.85 6.46 5.92
N ASP A 285 -15.22 7.64 6.40
CA ASP A 285 -16.55 8.20 6.19
C ASP A 285 -16.70 8.93 4.85
N LYS A 286 -15.64 9.62 4.39
CA LYS A 286 -15.69 10.52 3.23
C LYS A 286 -14.65 10.21 2.14
N SER A 287 -13.81 9.19 2.31
CA SER A 287 -12.66 8.94 1.42
C SER A 287 -11.67 10.10 1.32
N ALA A 288 -11.69 11.03 2.29
CA ALA A 288 -10.81 12.19 2.34
C ALA A 288 -9.54 11.87 3.13
N ARG A 289 -8.37 12.00 2.50
CA ARG A 289 -7.07 11.72 3.14
C ARG A 289 -6.46 13.00 3.72
N VAL A 290 -7.06 13.50 4.78
CA VAL A 290 -6.57 14.70 5.47
C VAL A 290 -5.28 14.36 6.21
N GLN A 291 -4.15 14.88 5.73
CA GLN A 291 -2.84 14.81 6.34
C GLN A 291 -2.80 15.68 7.59
N LYS A 292 -2.55 15.10 8.77
CA LYS A 292 -2.38 15.87 10.01
C LYS A 292 -0.98 16.48 10.02
N LEU A 293 -0.92 17.79 10.19
CA LEU A 293 0.32 18.57 10.29
C LEU A 293 0.78 18.69 11.75
N PHE A 294 0.48 17.66 12.52
CA PHE A 294 0.84 17.45 13.91
C PHE A 294 0.98 15.95 14.17
N ILE A 295 1.82 15.57 15.11
CA ILE A 295 2.14 14.20 15.45
C ILE A 295 1.27 13.76 16.61
N GLN A 296 0.48 12.72 16.39
CA GLN A 296 -0.24 12.05 17.47
C GLN A 296 0.64 10.97 18.10
N PRO A 297 0.44 10.65 19.39
CA PRO A 297 1.16 9.58 20.07
C PRO A 297 1.15 8.26 19.28
N GLY A 298 2.30 7.58 19.28
CA GLY A 298 2.52 6.31 18.58
C GLY A 298 2.80 6.43 17.07
N ASN A 299 2.78 7.63 16.49
CA ASN A 299 3.18 7.83 15.09
C ASN A 299 4.70 8.06 14.99
N THR A 300 5.43 7.10 14.46
CA THR A 300 6.90 7.11 14.42
C THR A 300 7.48 7.25 13.01
N LEU A 301 6.76 7.90 12.09
CA LEU A 301 7.26 8.08 10.72
C LEU A 301 8.57 8.87 10.70
N SER A 302 9.59 8.30 10.08
CA SER A 302 10.91 8.92 9.94
C SER A 302 10.94 10.13 9.01
N MET A 303 9.87 10.37 8.26
CA MET A 303 9.69 11.52 7.36
C MET A 303 9.39 12.83 8.11
N PHE A 304 9.05 12.79 9.40
CA PHE A 304 8.89 14.03 10.17
C PHE A 304 10.25 14.68 10.44
N LYS A 305 10.32 16.01 10.28
CA LYS A 305 11.51 16.87 10.47
C LYS A 305 11.09 18.18 11.13
N ASP A 306 12.04 18.84 11.79
CA ASP A 306 11.87 20.20 12.35
C ASP A 306 10.54 20.39 13.10
N VAL A 307 10.26 19.50 14.05
CA VAL A 307 8.98 19.45 14.76
C VAL A 307 9.10 20.18 16.10
N GLU A 308 8.35 21.26 16.25
CA GLU A 308 8.13 21.97 17.50
C GLU A 308 6.77 21.59 18.09
N ASN A 309 6.72 21.27 19.39
CA ASN A 309 5.48 20.92 20.12
C ASN A 309 4.58 19.91 19.38
N ASP A 310 5.18 18.85 18.82
CA ASP A 310 4.49 17.85 18.00
C ASP A 310 3.70 18.44 16.82
N GLY A 311 4.04 19.65 16.34
CA GLY A 311 3.35 20.37 15.28
C GLY A 311 2.10 21.15 15.72
N TYR A 312 1.69 21.04 17.00
CA TYR A 312 0.61 21.86 17.55
C TYR A 312 1.09 23.28 17.83
N VAL A 313 0.23 24.27 17.54
CA VAL A 313 0.48 25.66 17.91
C VAL A 313 -0.31 26.04 19.16
N LYS A 314 0.33 26.82 20.04
CA LYS A 314 -0.30 27.33 21.26
C LYS A 314 -0.82 28.74 21.02
N ILE A 315 -2.14 28.92 21.12
CA ILE A 315 -2.81 30.21 20.98
C ILE A 315 -3.14 30.74 22.38
N GLU A 316 -2.55 31.88 22.73
CA GLU A 316 -2.69 32.53 24.03
C GLU A 316 -3.37 33.90 23.89
N ASP A 317 -3.96 34.39 24.99
CA ASP A 317 -4.64 35.68 25.02
C ASP A 317 -3.71 36.81 24.55
N SER A 318 -4.27 37.75 23.79
CA SER A 318 -3.67 39.01 23.32
C SER A 318 -2.74 39.00 22.09
N THR A 319 -2.62 37.89 21.35
CA THR A 319 -1.83 37.85 20.11
C THR A 319 -2.64 37.41 18.89
N ASP A 320 -2.83 38.32 17.93
CA ASP A 320 -3.20 37.92 16.58
C ASP A 320 -2.04 37.11 16.01
N SER A 321 -2.33 35.90 15.57
CA SER A 321 -1.33 34.97 15.07
C SER A 321 -1.65 34.53 13.65
N VAL A 322 -0.63 34.08 12.93
CA VAL A 322 -0.80 33.52 11.59
C VAL A 322 -0.11 32.17 11.54
N TYR A 323 -0.88 31.16 11.17
CA TYR A 323 -0.36 29.86 10.78
C TYR A 323 -0.29 29.77 9.27
N LYS A 324 0.87 29.37 8.73
CA LYS A 324 1.07 29.17 7.31
C LYS A 324 1.46 27.73 7.02
N ILE A 325 1.00 27.22 5.90
CA ILE A 325 1.32 25.91 5.36
C ILE A 325 1.90 26.13 3.98
N ARG A 326 3.01 25.47 3.68
CA ARG A 326 3.64 25.44 2.36
C ARG A 326 3.69 23.99 1.90
N ILE A 327 3.06 23.70 0.76
CA ILE A 327 3.20 22.42 0.08
C ILE A 327 4.14 22.59 -1.11
N LEU A 328 5.05 21.65 -1.30
CA LEU A 328 6.03 21.65 -2.40
C LEU A 328 5.89 20.34 -3.18
N ASP A 329 5.95 20.42 -4.51
CA ASP A 329 6.16 19.26 -5.37
C ASP A 329 7.66 18.87 -5.43
N PHE A 330 8.01 17.90 -6.27
CA PHE A 330 9.39 17.43 -6.44
C PHE A 330 10.23 18.28 -7.41
N LYS A 331 9.62 19.10 -8.27
CA LYS A 331 10.32 20.06 -9.13
C LYS A 331 10.57 21.40 -8.43
N GLY A 332 9.98 21.59 -7.25
CA GLY A 332 10.15 22.76 -6.39
C GLY A 332 9.10 23.83 -6.62
N ASN A 333 8.00 23.58 -7.35
CA ASN A 333 6.88 24.51 -7.33
C ASN A 333 6.17 24.38 -5.98
N ASP A 334 5.68 25.51 -5.47
CA ASP A 334 5.09 25.58 -4.14
C ASP A 334 3.77 26.34 -4.11
N THR A 335 2.99 26.06 -3.07
CA THR A 335 1.71 26.71 -2.84
C THR A 335 1.51 26.92 -1.34
N TRP A 336 1.03 28.10 -0.98
CA TRP A 336 0.87 28.52 0.39
C TRP A 336 -0.59 28.61 0.81
N LEU A 337 -0.86 28.25 2.05
CA LEU A 337 -2.12 28.50 2.75
C LEU A 337 -1.86 29.33 4.00
N SER A 338 -2.53 30.47 4.11
CA SER A 338 -2.48 31.35 5.29
C SER A 338 -3.77 31.26 6.11
N ILE A 339 -3.64 30.96 7.40
CA ILE A 339 -4.72 30.88 8.38
C ILE A 339 -4.53 32.00 9.42
N PRO A 340 -5.27 33.11 9.31
CA PRO A 340 -5.29 34.15 10.34
C PRO A 340 -6.04 33.66 11.58
N ILE A 341 -5.47 33.87 12.76
CA ILE A 341 -5.98 33.40 14.04
C ILE A 341 -6.13 34.58 14.99
N VAL A 342 -7.34 34.80 15.50
CA VAL A 342 -7.66 35.77 16.54
C VAL A 342 -7.80 35.01 17.86
N ALA A 343 -7.01 35.39 18.86
CA ALA A 343 -7.07 34.77 20.18
C ALA A 343 -8.38 35.14 20.89
N LYS A 344 -9.15 34.13 21.31
CA LYS A 344 -10.40 34.33 22.07
C LYS A 344 -10.52 33.27 23.15
N PRO A 345 -10.40 33.62 24.45
CA PRO A 345 -10.38 32.62 25.51
C PRO A 345 -11.68 31.82 25.62
N ALA A 346 -11.54 30.55 25.98
CA ALA A 346 -12.65 29.62 26.15
C ALA A 346 -13.57 30.06 27.30
N LYS A 347 -14.89 30.12 27.05
CA LYS A 347 -15.86 30.53 28.08
C LYS A 347 -16.19 29.44 29.11
N GLU A 348 -16.02 28.15 28.79
CA GLU A 348 -16.33 27.04 29.70
C GLU A 348 -15.42 25.80 29.50
N ILE A 349 -15.14 25.09 30.58
CA ILE A 349 -14.51 23.76 30.59
C ILE A 349 -15.64 22.72 30.42
N LEU A 350 -15.52 21.80 29.46
CA LEU A 350 -16.48 20.69 29.35
C LEU A 350 -16.02 19.56 30.28
N GLU A 351 -16.99 18.89 30.91
CA GLU A 351 -16.75 17.65 31.64
C GLU A 351 -16.21 16.56 30.71
N ALA A 352 -15.33 15.70 31.25
CA ALA A 352 -14.77 14.59 30.50
C ALA A 352 -15.88 13.59 30.12
N TYR A 353 -15.72 12.94 28.96
CA TYR A 353 -16.55 11.78 28.65
C TYR A 353 -16.25 10.70 29.68
N GLU A 354 -17.26 10.23 30.41
CA GLU A 354 -17.08 9.09 31.31
C GLU A 354 -16.75 7.85 30.48
N LEU A 355 -15.64 7.21 30.81
CA LEU A 355 -15.28 5.91 30.25
C LEU A 355 -16.18 4.85 30.89
N ASN A 356 -16.85 4.04 30.06
CA ASN A 356 -17.59 2.89 30.57
C ASN A 356 -16.60 1.74 30.80
N PRO A 357 -16.39 1.27 32.05
CA PRO A 357 -15.36 0.28 32.37
C PRO A 357 -15.49 -1.04 31.58
N ASN A 358 -16.72 -1.42 31.20
CA ASN A 358 -16.99 -2.69 30.53
C ASN A 358 -16.67 -2.70 29.03
N THR A 359 -16.29 -1.55 28.47
CA THR A 359 -15.97 -1.36 27.04
C THR A 359 -14.63 -0.66 26.83
N TYR A 360 -13.86 -0.45 27.89
CA TYR A 360 -12.61 0.28 27.81
C TYR A 360 -11.49 -0.61 27.28
N ILE A 361 -10.81 -0.13 26.22
CA ILE A 361 -9.62 -0.76 25.66
C ILE A 361 -8.40 0.05 26.09
N ASN A 362 -7.49 -0.60 26.82
CA ASN A 362 -6.17 -0.05 27.11
C ASN A 362 -5.19 -0.48 26.02
N ALA A 363 -4.69 0.47 25.23
CA ALA A 363 -3.84 0.17 24.07
C ALA A 363 -2.51 -0.51 24.45
N SER A 364 -2.04 -0.33 25.69
CA SER A 364 -0.75 -0.83 26.16
C SER A 364 -0.82 -2.22 26.79
N THR A 365 -2.02 -2.77 27.04
CA THR A 365 -2.20 -4.10 27.64
C THR A 365 -2.95 -5.06 26.71
N ALA A 366 -2.97 -6.34 27.08
CA ALA A 366 -3.90 -7.27 26.45
C ALA A 366 -5.33 -6.92 26.87
N ASN A 367 -6.28 -7.02 25.95
CA ASN A 367 -7.70 -6.83 26.22
C ASN A 367 -8.45 -8.02 25.61
N GLU A 368 -9.39 -8.58 26.37
CA GLU A 368 -10.25 -9.67 25.93
C GLU A 368 -11.70 -9.25 26.14
N LEU A 369 -12.51 -9.43 25.10
CA LEU A 369 -13.95 -9.23 25.14
C LEU A 369 -14.61 -10.58 24.85
N GLU A 370 -15.57 -10.98 25.67
CA GLU A 370 -16.27 -12.25 25.52
C GLU A 370 -17.77 -12.03 25.74
N GLN A 371 -18.58 -12.56 24.82
CA GLN A 371 -20.04 -12.59 24.95
C GLN A 371 -20.60 -13.75 24.13
N GLU A 372 -21.53 -14.51 24.71
CA GLU A 372 -22.11 -15.70 24.09
C GLU A 372 -21.03 -16.70 23.63
N ASN A 373 -20.98 -17.07 22.36
CA ASN A 373 -20.02 -18.00 21.78
C ASN A 373 -18.83 -17.30 21.10
N VAL A 374 -18.63 -15.99 21.33
CA VAL A 374 -17.61 -15.19 20.64
C VAL A 374 -16.63 -14.58 21.63
N SER A 375 -15.33 -14.71 21.34
CA SER A 375 -14.28 -13.96 22.02
C SER A 375 -13.42 -13.15 21.04
N VAL A 376 -13.04 -11.95 21.46
CA VAL A 376 -12.21 -11.03 20.71
C VAL A 376 -11.00 -10.68 21.56
N ASN A 377 -9.81 -10.90 20.99
CA ASN A 377 -8.55 -10.78 21.69
C ASN A 377 -7.66 -9.74 21.02
N PHE A 378 -7.37 -8.66 21.75
CA PHE A 378 -6.45 -7.60 21.36
C PHE A 378 -5.14 -7.76 22.14
N ARG A 379 -4.03 -7.92 21.43
CA ARG A 379 -2.69 -7.91 22.05
C ARG A 379 -2.28 -6.47 22.42
N PRO A 380 -1.31 -6.27 23.33
CA PRO A 380 -0.69 -4.97 23.54
C PRO A 380 -0.27 -4.33 22.22
N ASN A 381 -0.45 -3.02 22.09
CA ASN A 381 -0.15 -2.23 20.91
C ASN A 381 -0.97 -2.65 19.68
N THR A 382 -2.21 -3.13 19.85
CA THR A 382 -3.13 -3.28 18.72
C THR A 382 -3.64 -1.92 18.24
N PHE A 383 -3.95 -1.02 19.17
CA PHE A 383 -4.42 0.35 18.93
C PHE A 383 -3.35 1.37 19.30
N TYR A 384 -3.48 2.59 18.78
CA TYR A 384 -2.56 3.70 19.08
C TYR A 384 -2.81 4.36 20.43
N GLU A 385 -4.05 4.35 20.90
CA GLU A 385 -4.47 5.04 22.11
C GLU A 385 -5.67 4.33 22.72
N ASP A 386 -5.93 4.64 23.99
CA ASP A 386 -7.04 4.08 24.74
C ASP A 386 -8.36 4.67 24.25
N PHE A 387 -9.42 3.84 24.22
CA PHE A 387 -10.75 4.29 23.82
C PHE A 387 -11.84 3.31 24.30
N ASN A 388 -13.11 3.73 24.21
CA ASN A 388 -14.23 2.83 24.42
C ASN A 388 -14.63 2.15 23.10
N ILE A 389 -14.70 0.83 23.11
CA ILE A 389 -15.13 0.02 21.98
C ILE A 389 -16.63 -0.28 22.05
N ASP A 390 -17.31 -0.29 20.90
CA ASP A 390 -18.68 -0.81 20.84
C ASP A 390 -18.59 -2.31 20.58
N PHE A 391 -19.11 -3.12 21.49
CA PHE A 391 -19.03 -4.57 21.45
C PHE A 391 -20.40 -5.16 21.78
N SER A 392 -20.94 -5.95 20.86
CA SER A 392 -22.12 -6.76 21.13
C SER A 392 -22.16 -8.00 20.24
N VAL A 393 -22.64 -9.09 20.82
CA VAL A 393 -22.97 -10.33 20.10
C VAL A 393 -24.48 -10.53 20.18
N ARG A 394 -25.08 -10.89 19.05
CA ARG A 394 -26.47 -11.33 18.98
C ARG A 394 -26.57 -12.51 18.02
N SER A 395 -26.91 -13.69 18.55
CA SER A 395 -26.81 -14.94 17.79
C SER A 395 -25.37 -15.08 17.30
N ASP A 396 -25.11 -15.32 16.01
CA ASP A 396 -23.74 -15.42 15.50
C ASP A 396 -23.16 -14.09 14.97
N THR A 397 -23.86 -12.96 15.14
CA THR A 397 -23.39 -11.66 14.62
C THR A 397 -22.64 -10.88 15.71
N LEU A 398 -21.34 -10.69 15.50
CA LEU A 398 -20.47 -9.82 16.28
C LEU A 398 -20.49 -8.41 15.68
N ARG A 399 -20.86 -7.41 16.47
CA ARG A 399 -20.61 -5.99 16.20
C ARG A 399 -19.43 -5.54 17.05
N LEU A 400 -18.36 -5.13 16.39
CA LEU A 400 -17.11 -4.73 17.01
C LEU A 400 -16.69 -3.37 16.45
N HIS A 401 -17.37 -2.33 16.93
CA HIS A 401 -17.15 -0.92 16.63
C HIS A 401 -17.21 -0.58 15.13
N LYS A 402 -17.13 0.72 14.82
CA LYS A 402 -16.99 1.19 13.45
C LYS A 402 -15.52 1.11 13.03
N ASP A 403 -15.27 0.88 11.75
CA ASP A 403 -13.94 0.93 11.15
C ASP A 403 -13.46 2.38 10.97
N VAL A 404 -13.35 3.12 12.07
CA VAL A 404 -12.90 4.53 12.11
C VAL A 404 -11.73 4.73 13.08
N VAL A 405 -11.27 3.66 13.72
CA VAL A 405 -10.08 3.65 14.58
C VAL A 405 -8.96 2.91 13.84
N PRO A 406 -7.80 3.53 13.61
CA PRO A 406 -6.69 2.86 12.94
C PRO A 406 -5.99 1.86 13.87
N LEU A 407 -5.62 0.70 13.34
CA LEU A 407 -4.91 -0.35 14.08
C LEU A 407 -3.42 -0.43 13.69
N MET A 408 -2.56 -0.73 14.67
CA MET A 408 -1.15 -1.06 14.46
C MET A 408 -0.98 -2.54 14.08
N ASN A 409 -1.70 -3.43 14.75
CA ASN A 409 -1.53 -4.88 14.65
C ASN A 409 -2.86 -5.60 14.41
N TYR A 410 -2.78 -6.87 13.99
CA TYR A 410 -3.94 -7.74 13.87
C TYR A 410 -4.48 -8.08 15.26
N TYR A 411 -5.80 -8.18 15.38
CA TYR A 411 -6.48 -8.82 16.51
C TYR A 411 -7.14 -10.12 16.07
N SER A 412 -7.52 -10.97 17.01
CA SER A 412 -8.18 -12.25 16.69
C SER A 412 -9.62 -12.30 17.17
N ILE A 413 -10.49 -12.85 16.33
CA ILE A 413 -11.89 -13.18 16.63
C ILE A 413 -11.96 -14.71 16.70
N GLN A 414 -12.65 -15.22 17.71
CA GLN A 414 -12.91 -16.65 17.87
C GLN A 414 -14.40 -16.89 18.05
N TYR A 415 -14.90 -17.94 17.38
CA TYR A 415 -16.25 -18.46 17.54
C TYR A 415 -16.18 -19.89 18.06
N ASP A 416 -16.91 -20.18 19.13
CA ASP A 416 -17.22 -21.55 19.56
C ASP A 416 -18.39 -22.09 18.71
N ILE A 417 -18.13 -23.18 18.00
CA ILE A 417 -19.07 -23.85 17.10
C ILE A 417 -19.44 -25.26 17.59
N SER A 418 -19.26 -25.55 18.89
CA SER A 418 -19.60 -26.86 19.50
C SER A 418 -21.06 -27.26 19.31
N ASN A 419 -21.97 -26.28 19.18
CA ASN A 419 -23.40 -26.51 18.95
C ASN A 419 -23.76 -26.85 17.48
N TYR A 420 -22.81 -26.80 16.55
CA TYR A 420 -23.04 -27.14 15.14
C TYR A 420 -22.80 -28.63 14.88
N ALA A 421 -23.42 -29.19 13.83
CA ALA A 421 -23.16 -30.56 13.40
C ALA A 421 -21.80 -30.67 12.68
N ASP A 422 -21.08 -31.78 12.84
CA ASP A 422 -19.70 -31.93 12.33
C ASP A 422 -19.57 -31.74 10.82
N ASP A 423 -20.58 -32.15 10.05
CA ASP A 423 -20.62 -31.94 8.59
C ASP A 423 -20.73 -30.44 8.24
N ASP A 424 -21.49 -29.67 9.03
CA ASP A 424 -21.64 -28.24 8.84
C ASP A 424 -20.35 -27.50 9.23
N LYS A 425 -19.69 -27.93 10.31
CA LYS A 425 -18.44 -27.32 10.81
C LYS A 425 -17.33 -27.27 9.77
N GLN A 426 -17.32 -28.17 8.78
CA GLN A 426 -16.29 -28.19 7.74
C GLN A 426 -16.42 -27.01 6.78
N GLN A 427 -17.65 -26.55 6.58
CA GLN A 427 -18.02 -25.51 5.61
C GLN A 427 -18.22 -24.13 6.25
N LEU A 428 -18.06 -24.04 7.57
CA LEU A 428 -18.19 -22.78 8.32
C LEU A 428 -16.90 -21.98 8.30
N PHE A 429 -17.04 -20.67 8.15
CA PHE A 429 -15.96 -19.70 8.27
C PHE A 429 -16.46 -18.42 8.93
N ILE A 430 -15.55 -17.60 9.43
CA ILE A 430 -15.87 -16.25 9.91
C ILE A 430 -15.88 -15.33 8.69
N ALA A 431 -16.93 -14.54 8.52
CA ALA A 431 -17.08 -13.55 7.47
C ALA A 431 -17.12 -12.14 8.06
N GLN A 432 -16.54 -11.17 7.33
CA GLN A 432 -16.82 -9.75 7.56
C GLN A 432 -18.02 -9.35 6.70
N LEU A 433 -18.99 -8.64 7.29
CA LEU A 433 -20.19 -8.20 6.59
C LEU A 433 -20.01 -6.78 6.06
N TYR A 434 -20.21 -6.59 4.75
CA TYR A 434 -19.98 -5.31 4.08
C TYR A 434 -21.22 -4.70 3.43
N GLY A 435 -21.24 -3.37 3.42
CA GLY A 435 -22.23 -2.55 2.72
C GLY A 435 -23.62 -2.62 3.34
N TYR A 436 -24.56 -1.92 2.70
CA TYR A 436 -25.96 -1.85 3.16
C TYR A 436 -26.62 -3.23 3.26
N TYR A 437 -26.30 -4.14 2.33
CA TYR A 437 -26.86 -5.49 2.27
C TYR A 437 -26.14 -6.51 3.18
N GLN A 438 -25.11 -6.10 3.94
CA GLN A 438 -24.33 -6.98 4.81
C GLN A 438 -23.84 -8.24 4.09
N ARG A 439 -23.26 -8.07 2.89
CA ARG A 439 -22.75 -9.19 2.11
C ARG A 439 -21.57 -9.82 2.85
N PRO A 440 -21.57 -11.15 3.08
CA PRO A 440 -20.45 -11.82 3.72
C PRO A 440 -19.25 -11.82 2.78
N SER A 441 -18.09 -11.47 3.32
CA SER A 441 -16.80 -11.63 2.68
C SER A 441 -15.96 -12.55 3.54
N TYR A 442 -15.36 -13.55 2.91
CA TYR A 442 -14.43 -14.46 3.57
C TYR A 442 -13.29 -13.70 4.24
N ILE A 443 -13.02 -14.01 5.50
CA ILE A 443 -11.75 -13.71 6.15
C ILE A 443 -11.05 -15.03 6.46
N SER A 444 -9.72 -15.06 6.33
CA SER A 444 -8.94 -16.27 6.55
C SER A 444 -9.25 -16.86 7.92
N THR A 445 -9.90 -18.03 7.91
CA THR A 445 -10.42 -18.68 9.10
C THR A 445 -9.70 -20.01 9.30
N LYS A 446 -9.23 -20.25 10.52
CA LYS A 446 -8.63 -21.51 10.94
C LYS A 446 -9.56 -22.21 11.91
N ARG A 447 -9.74 -23.52 11.73
CA ARG A 447 -10.49 -24.37 12.65
C ARG A 447 -9.55 -25.22 13.50
N ILE A 448 -9.73 -25.19 14.82
CA ILE A 448 -9.04 -26.07 15.77
C ILE A 448 -10.11 -26.68 16.69
N GLY A 449 -10.46 -27.94 16.45
CA GLY A 449 -11.62 -28.57 17.10
C GLY A 449 -12.90 -27.77 16.83
N ASP A 450 -13.60 -27.40 17.89
CA ASP A 450 -14.84 -26.62 17.85
C ASP A 450 -14.63 -25.10 17.91
N LYS A 451 -13.43 -24.62 17.57
CA LYS A 451 -13.13 -23.19 17.51
C LYS A 451 -12.76 -22.76 16.10
N LEU A 452 -13.47 -21.77 15.58
CA LEU A 452 -13.04 -20.99 14.42
C LEU A 452 -12.30 -19.75 14.89
N SER A 453 -11.18 -19.44 14.24
CA SER A 453 -10.32 -18.31 14.58
C SER A 453 -9.93 -17.55 13.32
N ALA A 454 -10.11 -16.24 13.33
CA ALA A 454 -9.69 -15.36 12.25
C ALA A 454 -8.93 -14.15 12.81
N SER A 455 -7.96 -13.66 12.04
CA SER A 455 -7.18 -12.47 12.38
C SER A 455 -7.45 -11.35 11.39
N THR A 456 -7.74 -10.14 11.87
CA THR A 456 -8.03 -8.98 11.01
C THR A 456 -7.45 -7.68 11.59
N LYS A 457 -7.33 -6.66 10.73
CA LYS A 457 -6.88 -5.29 11.06
C LYS A 457 -7.98 -4.25 10.90
N THR A 458 -9.22 -4.70 10.72
CA THR A 458 -10.37 -3.88 10.38
C THR A 458 -11.46 -4.16 11.39
N LEU A 459 -11.97 -3.13 12.05
CA LEU A 459 -13.15 -3.24 12.93
C LEU A 459 -14.43 -3.35 12.09
N GLY A 460 -15.56 -3.69 12.70
CA GLY A 460 -16.83 -3.77 11.97
C GLY A 460 -17.76 -4.88 12.44
N THR A 461 -18.55 -5.41 11.51
CA THR A 461 -19.51 -6.48 11.78
C THR A 461 -19.03 -7.80 11.19
N PHE A 462 -19.10 -8.86 11.98
CA PHE A 462 -18.67 -10.21 11.62
C PHE A 462 -19.78 -11.21 11.91
N ALA A 463 -19.81 -12.31 11.18
CA ALA A 463 -20.71 -13.41 11.43
C ALA A 463 -20.13 -14.74 10.97
N LEU A 464 -20.70 -15.85 11.43
CA LEU A 464 -20.47 -17.15 10.81
C LEU A 464 -21.22 -17.23 9.48
N ALA A 465 -20.53 -17.71 8.45
CA ALA A 465 -21.10 -18.01 7.14
C ALA A 465 -20.74 -19.44 6.74
N ARG A 466 -21.52 -20.01 5.83
CA ARG A 466 -21.34 -21.38 5.32
C ARG A 466 -21.20 -21.37 3.81
N ASP A 467 -20.21 -22.08 3.31
CA ASP A 467 -20.04 -22.30 1.87
C ASP A 467 -20.10 -23.80 1.51
N THR A 468 -21.09 -24.16 0.69
CA THR A 468 -21.33 -25.56 0.28
C THR A 468 -21.20 -25.76 -1.22
N VAL A 469 -20.83 -24.72 -1.95
CA VAL A 469 -20.84 -24.74 -3.42
C VAL A 469 -19.42 -25.02 -3.89
N ASN A 470 -19.26 -26.05 -4.73
CA ASN A 470 -17.96 -26.32 -5.33
C ASN A 470 -17.53 -25.16 -6.25
N PRO A 471 -16.22 -24.88 -6.36
CA PRO A 471 -15.68 -24.01 -7.39
C PRO A 471 -16.14 -24.40 -8.80
N SER A 472 -16.21 -23.42 -9.70
CA SER A 472 -16.48 -23.65 -11.11
C SER A 472 -15.18 -23.72 -11.92
N ILE A 473 -15.11 -24.65 -12.88
CA ILE A 473 -14.02 -24.77 -13.85
C ILE A 473 -14.59 -24.79 -15.26
N ARG A 474 -14.09 -23.92 -16.14
CA ARG A 474 -14.54 -23.83 -17.54
C ARG A 474 -13.39 -23.68 -18.52
N PRO A 475 -13.23 -24.57 -19.51
CA PRO A 475 -12.24 -24.37 -20.57
C PRO A 475 -12.62 -23.18 -21.47
N VAL A 476 -11.63 -22.39 -21.88
CA VAL A 476 -11.83 -21.18 -22.69
C VAL A 476 -11.49 -21.42 -24.16
N ASN A 477 -10.33 -21.99 -24.45
CA ASN A 477 -9.79 -22.11 -25.81
C ASN A 477 -9.67 -23.56 -26.32
N PHE A 478 -10.18 -24.54 -25.58
CA PHE A 478 -10.15 -25.95 -25.99
C PHE A 478 -11.40 -26.73 -25.54
N LYS A 479 -11.56 -27.93 -26.11
CA LYS A 479 -12.59 -28.90 -25.77
C LYS A 479 -11.96 -30.29 -25.65
N ASP A 480 -12.70 -31.21 -25.02
CA ASP A 480 -12.32 -32.61 -24.98
C ASP A 480 -12.13 -33.18 -26.40
N LYS A 481 -11.07 -33.98 -26.57
CA LYS A 481 -10.60 -34.63 -27.81
C LYS A 481 -10.23 -33.67 -28.94
N GLN A 482 -9.86 -32.43 -28.63
CA GLN A 482 -9.46 -31.43 -29.64
C GLN A 482 -7.98 -31.54 -30.03
N TRP A 483 -7.67 -31.32 -31.31
CA TRP A 483 -6.30 -31.07 -31.78
C TRP A 483 -5.88 -29.63 -31.49
N LEU A 484 -4.78 -29.47 -30.74
CA LEU A 484 -4.27 -28.18 -30.27
C LEU A 484 -2.88 -27.82 -30.84
N SER A 485 -2.40 -28.50 -31.89
CA SER A 485 -1.06 -28.25 -32.46
C SER A 485 -0.80 -26.80 -32.90
N LYS A 486 -1.84 -26.02 -33.20
CA LYS A 486 -1.74 -24.60 -33.55
C LYS A 486 -1.90 -23.65 -32.36
N SER A 487 -2.26 -24.17 -31.18
CA SER A 487 -2.42 -23.38 -29.96
C SER A 487 -1.08 -23.22 -29.26
N SER A 488 -0.80 -22.00 -28.79
CA SER A 488 0.34 -21.70 -27.92
C SER A 488 0.04 -21.94 -26.44
N SER A 489 -1.23 -22.05 -26.03
CA SER A 489 -1.60 -22.23 -24.62
C SER A 489 -2.86 -23.06 -24.37
N LEU A 490 -3.03 -23.50 -23.11
CA LEU A 490 -4.32 -23.92 -22.54
C LEU A 490 -4.82 -22.82 -21.61
N VAL A 491 -6.09 -22.44 -21.75
CA VAL A 491 -6.72 -21.41 -20.90
C VAL A 491 -8.02 -21.96 -20.32
N LEU A 492 -8.15 -21.84 -19.00
CA LEU A 492 -9.35 -22.18 -18.25
C LEU A 492 -9.76 -21.00 -17.36
N LYS A 493 -11.06 -20.86 -17.10
CA LYS A 493 -11.58 -20.00 -16.04
C LYS A 493 -11.88 -20.81 -14.80
N ILE A 494 -11.54 -20.25 -13.64
CA ILE A 494 -11.86 -20.81 -12.33
C ILE A 494 -12.55 -19.75 -11.49
N SER A 495 -13.60 -20.09 -10.75
CA SER A 495 -14.26 -19.13 -9.84
C SER A 495 -14.85 -19.81 -8.64
N ASP A 496 -15.06 -19.03 -7.59
CA ASP A 496 -15.82 -19.42 -6.41
C ASP A 496 -16.76 -18.26 -6.03
N ASP A 497 -17.94 -18.61 -5.51
CA ASP A 497 -19.02 -17.65 -5.29
C ASP A 497 -19.01 -17.02 -3.88
N LEU A 498 -18.25 -17.57 -2.92
CA LEU A 498 -18.30 -17.12 -1.53
C LEU A 498 -16.97 -17.18 -0.78
N SER A 499 -16.42 -18.37 -0.52
CA SER A 499 -15.21 -18.51 0.30
C SER A 499 -13.92 -18.15 -0.44
N GLY A 500 -13.96 -18.11 -1.78
CA GLY A 500 -12.83 -17.83 -2.65
C GLY A 500 -11.96 -19.07 -2.90
N ILE A 501 -11.09 -18.99 -3.91
CA ILE A 501 -10.18 -20.08 -4.26
C ILE A 501 -9.00 -20.15 -3.28
N SER A 502 -8.75 -21.34 -2.73
CA SER A 502 -7.58 -21.61 -1.89
C SER A 502 -6.38 -22.07 -2.71
N ASN A 503 -6.58 -23.07 -3.57
CA ASN A 503 -5.50 -23.65 -4.38
C ASN A 503 -6.02 -24.29 -5.66
N TYR A 504 -5.08 -24.55 -6.57
CA TYR A 504 -5.33 -25.34 -7.77
C TYR A 504 -4.12 -26.23 -8.07
N ARG A 505 -4.36 -27.34 -8.77
CA ARG A 505 -3.29 -28.22 -9.27
C ARG A 505 -3.63 -28.76 -10.64
N ALA A 506 -2.74 -28.57 -11.60
CA ALA A 506 -2.91 -29.07 -12.97
C ALA A 506 -1.85 -30.12 -13.32
N THR A 507 -2.24 -31.10 -14.14
CA THR A 507 -1.33 -32.07 -14.73
C THR A 507 -1.63 -32.33 -16.19
N ILE A 508 -0.59 -32.73 -16.93
CA ILE A 508 -0.69 -33.40 -18.24
C ILE A 508 -0.01 -34.76 -18.12
N ASN A 509 -0.71 -35.84 -18.45
CA ASN A 509 -0.22 -37.22 -18.34
C ASN A 509 0.35 -37.53 -16.93
N GLY A 510 -0.29 -36.97 -15.89
CA GLY A 510 0.13 -37.13 -14.49
C GLY A 510 1.30 -36.24 -14.05
N LYS A 511 2.00 -35.56 -14.97
CA LYS A 511 3.08 -34.62 -14.63
C LYS A 511 2.52 -33.24 -14.32
N TRP A 512 3.02 -32.59 -13.27
CA TRP A 512 2.62 -31.22 -12.94
C TRP A 512 3.00 -30.25 -14.06
N ILE A 513 2.15 -29.23 -14.25
CA ILE A 513 2.40 -28.14 -15.18
C ILE A 513 2.19 -26.79 -14.51
N LEU A 514 2.99 -25.81 -14.92
CA LEU A 514 2.91 -24.45 -14.42
C LEU A 514 1.71 -23.72 -15.02
N MET A 515 0.64 -23.56 -14.24
CA MET A 515 -0.47 -22.69 -14.62
C MET A 515 -0.28 -21.31 -13.99
N GLU A 516 -0.19 -20.27 -14.82
CA GLU A 516 -0.19 -18.87 -14.39
C GLU A 516 -1.63 -18.43 -14.08
N TYR A 517 -1.86 -17.97 -12.84
CA TYR A 517 -3.17 -17.49 -12.39
C TYR A 517 -3.26 -15.97 -12.45
N GLU A 518 -4.14 -15.47 -13.32
CA GLU A 518 -4.50 -14.05 -13.40
C GLU A 518 -5.84 -13.83 -12.69
N TYR A 519 -5.76 -13.48 -11.41
CA TYR A 519 -6.93 -13.36 -10.53
C TYR A 519 -7.92 -12.27 -10.98
N LYS A 520 -7.47 -11.23 -11.70
CA LYS A 520 -8.38 -10.18 -12.20
C LYS A 520 -9.31 -10.67 -13.30
N ARG A 521 -8.91 -11.74 -14.00
CA ARG A 521 -9.69 -12.37 -15.08
C ARG A 521 -10.20 -13.75 -14.72
N ASN A 522 -9.86 -14.25 -13.53
CA ASN A 522 -10.18 -15.58 -13.07
C ASN A 522 -9.67 -16.66 -14.04
N THR A 523 -8.49 -16.46 -14.63
CA THR A 523 -7.94 -17.34 -15.67
C THR A 523 -6.66 -18.04 -15.25
N LEU A 524 -6.59 -19.34 -15.50
CA LEU A 524 -5.37 -20.14 -15.48
C LEU A 524 -4.86 -20.36 -16.90
N THR A 525 -3.58 -20.09 -17.13
CA THR A 525 -2.94 -20.26 -18.44
C THR A 525 -1.71 -21.17 -18.35
N TYR A 526 -1.65 -22.20 -19.19
CA TYR A 526 -0.43 -22.98 -19.44
C TYR A 526 0.18 -22.58 -20.78
N ASP A 527 1.48 -22.28 -20.80
CA ASP A 527 2.24 -22.00 -22.01
C ASP A 527 2.88 -23.30 -22.54
N PHE A 528 2.51 -23.71 -23.76
CA PHE A 528 3.06 -24.93 -24.35
C PHE A 528 4.56 -24.85 -24.67
N SER A 529 5.16 -23.65 -24.67
CA SER A 529 6.61 -23.50 -24.83
C SER A 529 7.41 -24.10 -23.66
N ASP A 530 6.77 -24.36 -22.52
CA ASP A 530 7.38 -25.06 -21.39
C ASP A 530 7.75 -26.52 -21.72
N ASN A 531 7.09 -27.10 -22.72
CA ASN A 531 7.44 -28.38 -23.33
C ASN A 531 7.59 -29.56 -22.34
N ILE A 532 6.76 -29.59 -21.29
CA ILE A 532 6.77 -30.63 -20.25
C ILE A 532 6.31 -32.00 -20.79
N ASN A 533 5.48 -31.98 -21.84
CA ASN A 533 5.06 -33.18 -22.54
C ASN A 533 5.08 -33.00 -24.06
N THR A 534 5.58 -34.03 -24.76
CA THR A 534 5.67 -34.10 -26.23
C THR A 534 4.84 -35.23 -26.83
N ASP A 535 4.10 -35.98 -26.00
CA ASP A 535 3.20 -37.03 -26.46
C ASP A 535 2.14 -36.48 -27.41
N THR A 536 1.72 -37.30 -28.37
CA THR A 536 0.62 -36.93 -29.28
C THR A 536 -0.70 -36.82 -28.54
N GLU A 537 -0.98 -37.75 -27.62
CA GLU A 537 -2.18 -37.76 -26.78
C GLU A 537 -1.85 -37.29 -25.36
N ASN A 538 -2.61 -36.31 -24.89
CA ASN A 538 -2.37 -35.63 -23.63
C ASN A 538 -3.64 -35.62 -22.78
N ASN A 539 -3.56 -36.19 -21.58
CA ASN A 539 -4.62 -36.21 -20.59
C ASN A 539 -4.41 -35.05 -19.60
N PHE A 540 -5.20 -34.00 -19.75
CA PHE A 540 -5.22 -32.84 -18.87
C PHE A 540 -6.14 -33.10 -17.68
N LYS A 541 -5.67 -32.74 -16.49
CA LYS A 541 -6.46 -32.73 -15.25
C LYS A 541 -6.20 -31.44 -14.49
N LEU A 542 -7.27 -30.79 -14.04
CA LEU A 542 -7.21 -29.63 -13.15
C LEU A 542 -8.12 -29.88 -11.94
N ILE A 543 -7.56 -29.71 -10.75
CA ILE A 543 -8.30 -29.71 -9.48
C ILE A 543 -8.25 -28.29 -8.92
N VAL A 544 -9.38 -27.79 -8.45
CA VAL A 544 -9.52 -26.48 -7.81
C VAL A 544 -10.23 -26.65 -6.48
N THR A 545 -9.70 -26.05 -5.42
CA THR A 545 -10.24 -26.13 -4.06
C THR A 545 -10.51 -24.72 -3.52
N ASP A 546 -11.66 -24.51 -2.88
CA ASP A 546 -11.99 -23.27 -2.20
C ASP A 546 -11.36 -23.18 -0.80
N ASN A 547 -11.64 -22.11 -0.05
CA ASN A 547 -11.08 -21.88 1.28
C ASN A 547 -11.72 -22.70 2.40
N VAL A 548 -12.84 -23.40 2.15
CA VAL A 548 -13.49 -24.29 3.13
C VAL A 548 -13.36 -25.78 2.76
N GLY A 549 -12.68 -26.09 1.65
CA GLY A 549 -12.38 -27.45 1.21
C GLY A 549 -13.32 -28.05 0.17
N ASN A 550 -14.31 -27.29 -0.34
CA ASN A 550 -15.08 -27.76 -1.50
C ASN A 550 -14.16 -27.79 -2.72
N SER A 551 -14.32 -28.80 -3.59
CA SER A 551 -13.41 -29.00 -4.71
C SER A 551 -14.12 -29.41 -6.00
N ALA A 552 -13.55 -28.99 -7.11
CA ALA A 552 -13.98 -29.37 -8.44
C ALA A 552 -12.80 -29.95 -9.23
N THR A 553 -13.10 -30.94 -10.07
CA THR A 553 -12.13 -31.56 -10.98
C THR A 553 -12.62 -31.42 -12.41
N PHE A 554 -11.73 -30.98 -13.30
CA PHE A 554 -11.94 -30.97 -14.76
C PHE A 554 -10.90 -31.86 -15.43
N GLU A 555 -11.36 -32.74 -16.30
CA GLU A 555 -10.53 -33.65 -17.08
C GLU A 555 -10.87 -33.53 -18.56
N ALA A 556 -9.86 -33.55 -19.43
CA ALA A 556 -10.03 -33.53 -20.88
C ALA A 556 -8.80 -34.15 -21.56
N THR A 557 -9.03 -34.85 -22.66
CA THR A 557 -7.96 -35.32 -23.54
C THR A 557 -7.76 -34.33 -24.68
N PHE A 558 -6.53 -34.03 -25.07
CA PHE A 558 -6.23 -33.24 -26.26
C PHE A 558 -5.06 -33.82 -27.05
N TYR A 559 -4.97 -33.47 -28.32
CA TYR A 559 -3.95 -33.99 -29.23
C TYR A 559 -3.00 -32.90 -29.73
N ARG A 560 -1.69 -33.17 -29.80
CA ARG A 560 -0.67 -32.27 -30.35
C ARG A 560 0.30 -33.04 -31.25
N LYS A 561 0.97 -32.34 -32.16
CA LYS A 561 2.01 -32.87 -33.06
C LYS A 561 2.96 -31.77 -33.45
#